data_AF-A0A0N4YMH6-F1
#
_entry.id   AF-A0A0N4YMH6-F1
#
_cell.length_a   1.000
_cell.length_b   1.000
_cell.length_c   1.000
_cell.angle_alpha   90.00
_cell.angle_beta   90.00
_cell.angle_gamma   90.00
#
_symmetry.space_group_name_H-M   'P 1'
#
loop_
_entity.id
_entity.type
_entity.pdbx_description
1 polymer ?
#
loop_
_entity_poly.entity_id
_entity_poly.type
_entity_poly.pdbx_seq_one_letter_code
_entity_poly.pdbx_strand_id
1 'polypeptide(L)'
;MTSVVLHLNPSTEIRLSRVPKFLVPLWKELMAMSQEKLAIISVSDKTGICELASGLHDAGLILVASGGTASCLREHGLPVKDVSEITHFSEMLGGRVKTLHPAIHAGILARDTEQDRQQMEAHHFKFVDVVVCNLYPFKATIANANCTLESAVENIDIGGVTLLRAAAKNHARVSVLCNPSDYDRVLSQVCTSFCSIRAHQKEIYDMRYLLRVFPE
;
A
#
# COMPACT_ATOMS: atom_id res chain seq x y z
N MET A 1 -9.90 8.36 -37.62
CA MET A 1 -9.97 8.77 -36.20
C MET A 1 -10.92 7.82 -35.47
N THR A 2 -10.77 7.67 -34.16
CA THR A 2 -11.61 6.81 -33.32
C THR A 2 -12.19 7.63 -32.18
N SER A 3 -13.35 7.24 -31.67
CA SER A 3 -13.92 7.82 -30.45
C SER A 3 -13.35 7.09 -29.24
N VAL A 4 -12.84 7.82 -28.26
CA VAL A 4 -12.36 7.28 -26.98
C VAL A 4 -13.27 7.79 -25.88
N VAL A 5 -13.73 6.89 -25.03
CA VAL A 5 -14.55 7.19 -23.86
C VAL A 5 -13.63 7.11 -22.63
N LEU A 6 -13.54 8.19 -21.87
CA LEU A 6 -12.81 8.26 -20.61
C LEU A 6 -13.80 8.12 -19.46
N HIS A 7 -13.47 7.30 -18.47
CA HIS A 7 -14.16 7.27 -17.19
C HIS A 7 -13.20 7.81 -16.12
N LEU A 8 -13.36 9.08 -15.75
CA LEU A 8 -12.51 9.71 -14.74
C LEU A 8 -12.93 9.30 -13.33
N ASN A 9 -14.22 9.08 -13.14
CA ASN A 9 -14.88 8.58 -11.94
C ASN A 9 -16.31 8.14 -12.32
N PRO A 10 -17.09 7.49 -11.43
CA PRO A 10 -18.42 6.96 -11.76
C PRO A 10 -19.43 7.99 -12.27
N SER A 11 -19.18 9.29 -12.08
CA SER A 11 -20.08 10.38 -12.46
C SER A 11 -19.56 11.22 -13.63
N THR A 12 -18.34 10.98 -14.11
CA THR A 12 -17.67 11.84 -15.09
C THR A 12 -17.13 11.03 -16.26
N GLU A 13 -17.86 11.08 -17.37
CA GLU A 13 -17.42 10.56 -18.66
C GLU A 13 -16.92 11.70 -19.55
N ILE A 14 -15.72 11.56 -20.13
CA ILE A 14 -15.24 12.48 -21.18
C ILE A 14 -15.16 11.71 -22.48
N ARG A 15 -15.99 12.11 -23.45
CA ARG A 15 -16.01 11.50 -24.78
C ARG A 15 -15.21 12.34 -25.76
N LEU A 16 -14.00 11.90 -26.05
CA LEU A 16 -13.15 12.53 -27.06
C LEU A 16 -13.50 11.94 -28.42
N SER A 17 -14.14 12.76 -29.26
CA SER A 17 -14.30 12.45 -30.67
C SER A 17 -13.05 12.88 -31.44
N ARG A 18 -12.73 12.15 -32.51
CA ARG A 18 -11.65 12.49 -33.46
C ARG A 18 -10.20 12.23 -33.01
N VAL A 19 -9.97 11.21 -32.19
CA VAL A 19 -8.62 10.77 -31.81
C VAL A 19 -7.91 10.11 -32.99
N PRO A 20 -6.72 10.58 -33.42
CA PRO A 20 -5.91 9.87 -34.41
C PRO A 20 -5.54 8.46 -33.91
N LYS A 21 -5.78 7.42 -34.73
CA LYS A 21 -5.58 6.02 -34.33
C LYS A 21 -4.16 5.73 -33.83
N PHE A 22 -3.15 6.45 -34.35
CA PHE A 22 -1.75 6.29 -33.97
C PHE A 22 -1.42 6.85 -32.58
N LEU A 23 -2.26 7.73 -32.01
CA LEU A 23 -2.09 8.26 -30.65
C LEU A 23 -2.75 7.38 -29.58
N VAL A 24 -3.62 6.44 -29.97
CA VAL A 24 -4.33 5.57 -29.03
C VAL A 24 -3.37 4.75 -28.14
N PRO A 25 -2.27 4.16 -28.64
CA PRO A 25 -1.30 3.45 -27.79
C PRO A 25 -0.61 4.38 -26.77
N LEU A 26 -0.10 5.53 -27.25
CA LEU A 26 0.55 6.55 -26.41
C LEU A 26 -0.39 7.06 -25.32
N TRP A 27 -1.67 7.20 -25.62
CA TRP A 27 -2.67 7.64 -24.67
C TRP A 27 -3.08 6.56 -23.68
N LYS A 28 -3.17 5.29 -24.10
CA LYS A 28 -3.32 4.16 -23.16
C LYS A 28 -2.15 4.09 -22.19
N GLU A 29 -0.92 4.35 -22.67
CA GLU A 29 0.27 4.48 -21.84
C GLU A 29 0.15 5.65 -20.85
N LEU A 30 -0.24 6.84 -21.31
CA LEU A 30 -0.45 8.01 -20.44
C LEU A 30 -1.53 7.79 -19.38
N MET A 31 -2.62 7.08 -19.70
CA MET A 31 -3.67 6.74 -18.74
C MET A 31 -3.23 5.66 -17.75
N ALA A 32 -2.46 4.66 -18.21
CA ALA A 32 -1.83 3.69 -17.31
C ALA A 32 -0.80 4.36 -16.38
N MET A 33 -0.14 5.43 -16.85
CA MET A 33 0.76 6.27 -16.05
C MET A 33 0.01 7.21 -15.09
N SER A 34 -1.25 7.56 -15.37
CA SER A 34 -2.08 8.42 -14.51
C SER A 34 -2.85 7.67 -13.43
N GLN A 35 -2.65 6.35 -13.29
CA GLN A 35 -3.35 5.58 -12.28
C GLN A 35 -2.75 5.89 -10.90
N GLU A 36 -3.56 6.47 -10.03
CA GLU A 36 -3.19 6.75 -8.64
C GLU A 36 -2.73 5.48 -7.93
N LYS A 37 -1.52 5.54 -7.36
CA LYS A 37 -0.89 4.42 -6.65
C LYS A 37 -0.85 4.71 -5.16
N LEU A 38 -1.17 3.69 -4.38
CA LEU A 38 -1.25 3.80 -2.94
C LEU A 38 0.04 3.32 -2.27
N ALA A 39 0.38 3.97 -1.17
CA ALA A 39 1.28 3.47 -0.15
C ALA A 39 0.47 3.19 1.13
N ILE A 40 0.34 1.91 1.51
CA ILE A 40 -0.34 1.53 2.75
C ILE A 40 0.67 1.51 3.89
N ILE A 41 0.39 2.27 4.94
CA ILE A 41 1.27 2.41 6.11
C ILE A 41 0.51 1.99 7.37
N SER A 42 0.99 0.93 8.03
CA SER A 42 0.42 0.39 9.26
C SER A 42 1.54 -0.08 10.19
N VAL A 43 2.05 0.84 11.00
CA VAL A 43 3.23 0.59 11.85
C VAL A 43 2.92 0.77 13.34
N SER A 44 3.42 -0.15 14.15
CA SER A 44 3.46 -0.03 15.60
C SER A 44 4.62 0.90 16.02
N ASP A 45 5.83 0.56 15.58
CA ASP A 45 7.04 1.37 15.71
C ASP A 45 7.07 2.46 14.63
N LYS A 46 7.09 3.72 15.06
CA LYS A 46 7.00 4.91 14.20
C LYS A 46 8.37 5.51 13.88
N THR A 47 9.44 4.85 14.27
CA THR A 47 10.81 5.30 13.98
C THR A 47 10.99 5.56 12.48
N GLY A 48 11.38 6.78 12.11
CA GLY A 48 11.66 7.19 10.73
C GLY A 48 10.45 7.21 9.78
N ILE A 49 9.22 7.04 10.28
CA ILE A 49 8.06 6.86 9.40
C ILE A 49 7.66 8.13 8.67
N CYS A 50 7.84 9.29 9.28
CA CYS A 50 7.46 10.57 8.70
C CYS A 50 8.36 10.92 7.51
N GLU A 51 9.66 10.69 7.63
CA GLU A 51 10.65 10.88 6.57
C GLU A 51 10.37 9.95 5.39
N LEU A 52 10.12 8.67 5.68
CA LEU A 52 9.74 7.70 4.65
C LEU A 52 8.45 8.13 3.95
N ALA A 53 7.41 8.46 4.71
CA ALA A 53 6.11 8.83 4.17
C ALA A 53 6.18 10.12 3.35
N SER A 54 6.98 11.11 3.75
CA SER A 54 7.25 12.30 2.95
C SER A 54 7.87 11.95 1.61
N GLY A 55 8.94 11.14 1.59
CA GLY A 55 9.57 10.76 0.33
C GLY A 55 8.67 9.92 -0.58
N LEU A 56 7.81 9.07 -0.01
CA LEU A 56 6.78 8.35 -0.78
C LEU A 56 5.73 9.30 -1.37
N HIS A 57 5.31 10.31 -0.60
CA HIS A 57 4.38 11.32 -1.06
C HIS A 57 4.98 12.18 -2.19
N ASP A 58 6.23 12.62 -2.03
CA ASP A 58 6.98 13.39 -3.03
C ASP A 58 7.18 12.59 -4.33
N ALA A 59 7.23 11.26 -4.24
CA ALA A 59 7.24 10.35 -5.38
C ALA A 59 5.86 10.14 -6.04
N GLY A 60 4.84 10.88 -5.61
CA GLY A 60 3.48 10.85 -6.16
C GLY A 60 2.59 9.71 -5.64
N LEU A 61 2.99 9.03 -4.57
CA LEU A 61 2.13 8.01 -3.94
C LEU A 61 1.11 8.66 -3.00
N ILE A 62 -0.09 8.09 -3.00
CA ILE A 62 -1.13 8.47 -2.05
C ILE A 62 -0.94 7.67 -0.77
N LEU A 63 -0.71 8.37 0.34
CA LEU A 63 -0.54 7.76 1.64
C LEU A 63 -1.89 7.31 2.20
N VAL A 64 -1.96 6.05 2.62
CA VAL A 64 -3.14 5.45 3.26
C VAL A 64 -2.72 4.84 4.59
N ALA A 65 -3.33 5.29 5.68
CA ALA A 65 -3.05 4.76 7.01
C ALA A 65 -4.33 4.73 7.87
N SER A 66 -4.22 4.26 9.11
CA SER A 66 -5.33 4.30 10.08
C SER A 66 -4.81 4.51 11.50
N GLY A 67 -5.70 4.91 12.41
CA GLY A 67 -5.41 5.04 13.83
C GLY A 67 -4.15 5.87 14.12
N GLY A 68 -3.34 5.41 15.08
CA GLY A 68 -2.15 6.14 15.52
C GLY A 68 -1.09 6.37 14.44
N THR A 69 -1.05 5.57 13.37
CA THR A 69 -0.17 5.83 12.22
C THR A 69 -0.69 7.03 11.43
N ALA A 70 -1.98 7.09 11.12
CA ALA A 70 -2.57 8.21 10.40
C ALA A 70 -2.45 9.52 11.19
N SER A 71 -2.71 9.50 12.50
CA SER A 71 -2.54 10.67 13.37
C SER A 71 -1.09 11.19 13.35
N CYS A 72 -0.11 10.30 13.53
CA CYS A 72 1.30 10.66 13.51
C CYS A 72 1.72 11.37 12.22
N LEU A 73 1.28 10.84 11.06
CA LEU A 73 1.59 11.45 9.76
C LEU A 73 0.90 12.80 9.56
N ARG A 74 -0.37 12.93 9.98
CA ARG A 74 -1.12 14.20 9.88
C ARG A 74 -0.52 15.29 10.77
N GLU A 75 -0.07 14.93 11.97
CA GLU A 75 0.62 15.85 12.89
C GLU A 75 1.93 16.40 12.27
N HIS A 76 2.55 15.65 11.36
CA HIS A 76 3.71 16.08 10.57
C HIS A 76 3.33 16.78 9.26
N GLY A 77 2.04 17.13 9.06
CA GLY A 77 1.56 17.88 7.89
C GLY A 77 1.42 17.06 6.60
N LEU A 78 1.53 15.73 6.67
CA LEU A 78 1.40 14.88 5.48
C LEU A 78 -0.06 14.62 5.11
N PRO A 79 -0.43 14.68 3.82
CA PRO A 79 -1.76 14.32 3.37
C PRO A 79 -1.94 12.80 3.42
N VAL A 80 -2.84 12.33 4.29
CA VAL A 80 -3.09 10.91 4.50
C VAL A 80 -4.58 10.62 4.46
N LYS A 81 -4.96 9.65 3.62
CA LYS A 81 -6.31 9.07 3.59
C LYS A 81 -6.45 7.99 4.63
N ASP A 82 -7.59 7.95 5.30
CA ASP A 82 -7.92 6.81 6.16
C ASP A 82 -8.22 5.56 5.33
N VAL A 83 -7.89 4.38 5.86
CA VAL A 83 -8.25 3.08 5.24
C VAL A 83 -9.74 3.01 4.90
N SER A 84 -10.61 3.55 5.75
CA SER A 84 -12.06 3.59 5.54
C SER A 84 -12.48 4.42 4.32
N GLU A 85 -11.69 5.41 3.90
CA GLU A 85 -11.97 6.17 2.66
C GLU A 85 -11.76 5.32 1.41
N ILE A 86 -10.90 4.29 1.50
CA ILE A 86 -10.60 3.38 0.39
C ILE A 86 -11.52 2.16 0.42
N THR A 87 -11.87 1.67 1.60
CA THR A 87 -12.74 0.50 1.75
C THR A 87 -14.23 0.85 1.68
N HIS A 88 -14.58 2.11 1.93
CA HIS A 88 -15.96 2.57 2.18
C HIS A 88 -16.64 1.77 3.31
N PHE A 89 -15.84 1.24 4.24
CA PHE A 89 -16.32 0.44 5.35
C PHE A 89 -15.86 1.06 6.67
N SER A 90 -16.79 1.27 7.59
CA SER A 90 -16.48 1.85 8.89
C SER A 90 -15.72 0.87 9.78
N GLU A 91 -14.88 1.40 10.66
CA GLU A 91 -14.18 0.58 11.64
C GLU A 91 -15.18 -0.15 12.56
N MET A 92 -14.90 -1.43 12.86
CA MET A 92 -15.70 -2.25 13.76
C MET A 92 -14.80 -3.19 14.58
N LEU A 93 -15.36 -3.77 15.64
CA LEU A 93 -14.67 -4.72 16.54
C LEU A 93 -13.37 -4.15 17.12
N GLY A 94 -13.36 -2.87 17.50
CA GLY A 94 -12.17 -2.21 18.07
C GLY A 94 -10.96 -2.17 17.11
N GLY A 95 -11.21 -2.13 15.80
CA GLY A 95 -10.15 -2.02 14.79
C GLY A 95 -9.54 -3.34 14.33
N ARG A 96 -10.03 -4.48 14.83
CA ARG A 96 -9.50 -5.82 14.51
C ARG A 96 -9.56 -6.20 13.03
N VAL A 97 -10.52 -5.65 12.30
CA VAL A 97 -10.80 -6.02 10.89
C VAL A 97 -10.61 -4.85 9.92
N LYS A 98 -9.94 -3.77 10.34
CA LYS A 98 -9.84 -2.51 9.59
C LYS A 98 -9.24 -2.66 8.19
N THR A 99 -8.24 -3.52 8.00
CA THR A 99 -7.53 -3.71 6.72
C THR A 99 -7.93 -4.99 5.99
N LEU A 100 -8.75 -5.85 6.60
CA LEU A 100 -9.15 -7.15 6.05
C LEU A 100 -10.29 -6.99 5.03
N HIS A 101 -10.02 -6.24 3.96
CA HIS A 101 -11.00 -5.87 2.95
C HIS A 101 -10.48 -6.12 1.51
N PRO A 102 -11.34 -6.53 0.56
CA PRO A 102 -10.93 -6.73 -0.84
C PRO A 102 -10.28 -5.51 -1.48
N ALA A 103 -10.77 -4.29 -1.21
CA ALA A 103 -10.17 -3.06 -1.76
C ALA A 103 -8.68 -2.89 -1.39
N ILE A 104 -8.29 -3.39 -0.22
CA ILE A 104 -6.90 -3.39 0.25
C ILE A 104 -6.13 -4.54 -0.38
N HIS A 105 -6.61 -5.77 -0.20
CA HIS A 105 -5.85 -6.95 -0.63
C HIS A 105 -5.83 -7.17 -2.14
N ALA A 106 -6.88 -6.78 -2.87
CA ALA A 106 -6.85 -6.76 -4.33
C ALA A 106 -5.85 -5.71 -4.84
N GLY A 107 -5.80 -4.52 -4.21
CA GLY A 107 -4.79 -3.51 -4.51
C GLY A 107 -3.36 -4.01 -4.33
N ILE A 108 -3.12 -4.86 -3.33
CA ILE A 108 -1.82 -5.49 -3.08
C ILE A 108 -1.56 -6.69 -4.01
N LEU A 109 -2.55 -7.54 -4.27
CA LEU A 109 -2.34 -8.84 -4.93
C LEU A 109 -2.61 -8.85 -6.43
N ALA A 110 -3.28 -7.83 -6.97
CA ALA A 110 -3.51 -7.73 -8.41
C ALA A 110 -2.17 -7.74 -9.16
N ARG A 111 -2.09 -8.53 -10.22
CA ARG A 111 -0.91 -8.63 -11.09
C ARG A 111 -1.01 -7.60 -12.20
N ASP A 112 0.10 -7.40 -12.90
CA ASP A 112 0.13 -6.53 -14.07
C ASP A 112 -0.38 -7.25 -15.34
N THR A 113 -1.58 -7.84 -15.25
CA THR A 113 -2.26 -8.53 -16.35
C THR A 113 -3.50 -7.74 -16.75
N GLU A 114 -3.87 -7.84 -18.03
CA GLU A 114 -5.08 -7.17 -18.54
C GLU A 114 -6.35 -7.61 -17.79
N GLN A 115 -6.44 -8.91 -17.45
CA GLN A 115 -7.54 -9.47 -16.68
C GLN A 115 -7.65 -8.82 -15.29
N ASP A 116 -6.55 -8.77 -14.53
CA ASP A 116 -6.58 -8.21 -13.17
C ASP A 116 -6.85 -6.70 -13.23
N ARG A 117 -6.31 -5.97 -14.22
CA ARG A 117 -6.61 -4.53 -14.42
C ARG A 117 -8.10 -4.28 -14.66
N GLN A 118 -8.75 -5.07 -15.52
CA GLN A 118 -10.19 -4.95 -15.77
C GLN A 118 -11.02 -5.21 -14.51
N GLN A 119 -10.63 -6.19 -13.68
CA GLN A 119 -11.30 -6.44 -12.41
C GLN A 119 -11.12 -5.29 -11.43
N MET A 120 -9.89 -4.75 -11.31
CA MET A 120 -9.61 -3.59 -10.47
C MET A 120 -10.44 -2.38 -10.88
N GLU A 121 -10.53 -2.10 -12.18
CA GLU A 121 -11.33 -1.01 -12.73
C GLU A 121 -12.83 -1.19 -12.47
N ALA A 122 -13.37 -2.40 -12.71
CA ALA A 122 -14.78 -2.73 -12.51
C ALA A 122 -15.23 -2.57 -11.05
N HIS A 123 -14.31 -2.77 -10.09
CA HIS A 123 -14.57 -2.57 -8.67
C HIS A 123 -14.11 -1.21 -8.15
N HIS A 124 -13.57 -0.35 -9.01
CA HIS A 124 -12.98 0.95 -8.65
C HIS A 124 -11.88 0.84 -7.59
N PHE A 125 -11.14 -0.26 -7.58
CA PHE A 125 -10.01 -0.47 -6.70
C PHE A 125 -8.74 0.14 -7.27
N LYS A 126 -7.83 0.56 -6.38
CA LYS A 126 -6.55 1.16 -6.73
C LYS A 126 -5.41 0.19 -6.46
N PHE A 127 -4.37 0.27 -7.27
CA PHE A 127 -3.15 -0.51 -7.03
C PHE A 127 -2.38 0.04 -5.84
N VAL A 128 -1.82 -0.86 -5.05
CA VAL A 128 -0.92 -0.57 -3.94
C VAL A 128 0.48 -0.94 -4.37
N ASP A 129 1.39 0.02 -4.45
CA ASP A 129 2.77 -0.22 -4.88
C ASP A 129 3.73 -0.35 -3.69
N VAL A 130 3.37 0.21 -2.53
CA VAL A 130 4.18 0.13 -1.31
C VAL A 130 3.33 -0.27 -0.12
N VAL A 131 3.82 -1.23 0.67
CA VAL A 131 3.26 -1.61 1.97
C VAL A 131 4.36 -1.44 3.01
N VAL A 132 4.14 -0.51 3.95
CA VAL A 132 5.00 -0.31 5.12
C VAL A 132 4.26 -0.82 6.34
N CYS A 133 4.72 -1.91 6.93
CA CYS A 133 4.05 -2.50 8.08
C CYS A 133 5.05 -3.15 9.03
N ASN A 134 5.01 -2.80 10.31
CA ASN A 134 5.73 -3.52 11.36
C ASN A 134 4.73 -3.92 12.45
N LEU A 135 4.94 -5.12 12.98
CA LEU A 135 4.02 -5.75 13.92
C LEU A 135 4.30 -5.25 15.34
N TYR A 136 3.27 -5.29 16.18
CA TYR A 136 3.43 -5.07 17.61
C TYR A 136 4.46 -6.07 18.19
N PRO A 137 5.34 -5.67 19.13
CA PRO A 137 6.38 -6.53 19.67
C PRO A 137 5.82 -7.60 20.60
N PHE A 138 5.16 -8.61 20.03
CA PHE A 138 4.46 -9.68 20.74
C PHE A 138 5.39 -10.45 21.69
N LYS A 139 6.63 -10.75 21.25
CA LYS A 139 7.64 -11.42 22.08
C LYS A 139 7.98 -10.63 23.34
N ALA A 140 8.12 -9.30 23.24
CA ALA A 140 8.35 -8.45 24.39
C ALA A 140 7.12 -8.38 25.31
N THR A 141 5.93 -8.45 24.73
CA THR A 141 4.66 -8.44 25.46
C THR A 141 4.52 -9.66 26.36
N ILE A 142 4.72 -10.86 25.81
CA ILE A 142 4.62 -12.12 26.59
C ILE A 142 5.80 -12.33 27.53
N ALA A 143 6.94 -11.67 27.31
CA ALA A 143 8.07 -11.68 28.22
C ALA A 143 7.84 -10.80 29.47
N ASN A 144 6.85 -9.90 29.45
CA ASN A 144 6.49 -9.10 30.61
C ASN A 144 5.84 -10.01 31.67
N ALA A 145 6.40 -10.01 32.89
CA ALA A 145 5.91 -10.84 33.99
C ALA A 145 4.45 -10.56 34.37
N ASN A 146 3.92 -9.38 34.05
CA ASN A 146 2.53 -8.99 34.31
C ASN A 146 1.58 -9.28 33.14
N CYS A 147 2.06 -9.91 32.05
CA CYS A 147 1.23 -10.21 30.89
C CYS A 147 0.24 -11.33 31.22
N THR A 148 -1.06 -11.04 31.04
CA THR A 148 -2.12 -12.06 31.12
C THR A 148 -2.32 -12.73 29.77
N LEU A 149 -2.93 -13.92 29.77
CA LEU A 149 -3.32 -14.60 28.53
C LEU A 149 -4.24 -13.72 27.67
N GLU A 150 -5.20 -13.04 28.29
CA GLU A 150 -6.12 -12.13 27.59
C GLU A 150 -5.35 -10.98 26.92
N SER A 151 -4.44 -10.33 27.64
CA SER A 151 -3.59 -9.27 27.09
C SER A 151 -2.69 -9.77 25.96
N ALA A 152 -2.15 -10.98 26.08
CA ALA A 152 -1.41 -11.61 25.00
C ALA A 152 -2.31 -11.80 23.77
N VAL A 153 -3.48 -12.43 23.93
CA VAL A 153 -4.41 -12.70 22.81
C VAL A 153 -4.84 -11.42 22.09
N GLU A 154 -5.09 -10.32 22.81
CA GLU A 154 -5.42 -9.01 22.20
C GLU A 154 -4.30 -8.44 21.32
N ASN A 155 -3.04 -8.78 21.63
CA ASN A 155 -1.88 -8.29 20.90
C ASN A 155 -1.48 -9.19 19.71
N ILE A 156 -2.28 -10.22 19.37
CA ILE A 156 -2.08 -11.02 18.17
C ILE A 156 -2.55 -10.22 16.95
N ASP A 157 -1.59 -9.78 16.13
CA ASP A 157 -1.88 -8.97 14.94
C ASP A 157 -2.28 -9.84 13.74
N ILE A 158 -3.54 -9.76 13.33
CA ILE A 158 -4.06 -10.44 12.13
C ILE A 158 -3.88 -9.57 10.87
N GLY A 159 -4.17 -8.28 10.99
CA GLY A 159 -4.18 -7.35 9.86
C GLY A 159 -2.78 -7.11 9.31
N GLY A 160 -1.83 -6.76 10.17
CA GLY A 160 -0.44 -6.50 9.81
C GLY A 160 0.23 -7.73 9.18
N VAL A 161 0.02 -8.92 9.75
CA VAL A 161 0.52 -10.18 9.18
C VAL A 161 -0.05 -10.42 7.77
N THR A 162 -1.34 -10.19 7.58
CA THR A 162 -1.98 -10.39 6.28
C THR A 162 -1.46 -9.39 5.23
N LEU A 163 -1.26 -8.13 5.62
CA LEU A 163 -0.65 -7.11 4.75
C LEU A 163 0.75 -7.50 4.30
N LEU A 164 1.62 -7.88 5.25
CA LEU A 164 2.99 -8.29 4.96
C LEU A 164 3.06 -9.49 4.02
N ARG A 165 2.26 -10.53 4.30
CA ARG A 165 2.23 -11.74 3.46
C ARG A 165 1.70 -11.47 2.07
N ALA A 166 0.65 -10.64 1.94
CA ALA A 166 0.10 -10.29 0.65
C ALA A 166 1.11 -9.51 -0.21
N ALA A 167 1.80 -8.54 0.40
CA ALA A 167 2.80 -7.73 -0.29
C ALA A 167 4.00 -8.57 -0.74
N ALA A 168 4.58 -9.37 0.17
CA ALA A 168 5.70 -10.26 -0.13
C ALA A 168 5.34 -11.30 -1.22
N LYS A 169 4.10 -11.82 -1.22
CA LYS A 169 3.61 -12.71 -2.28
C LYS A 169 3.63 -12.03 -3.65
N ASN A 170 3.32 -10.74 -3.72
CA ASN A 170 3.26 -9.97 -4.97
C ASN A 170 4.48 -9.05 -5.17
N HIS A 171 5.65 -9.44 -4.65
CA HIS A 171 6.89 -8.67 -4.73
C HIS A 171 7.33 -8.29 -6.15
N ALA A 172 6.85 -9.02 -7.16
CA ALA A 172 7.08 -8.68 -8.56
C ALA A 172 6.56 -7.27 -8.92
N ARG A 173 5.55 -6.77 -8.17
CA ARG A 173 4.95 -5.45 -8.33
C ARG A 173 5.03 -4.59 -7.06
N VAL A 174 4.87 -5.18 -5.87
CA VAL A 174 4.70 -4.45 -4.61
C VAL A 174 5.99 -4.46 -3.80
N SER A 175 6.38 -3.30 -3.29
CA SER A 175 7.46 -3.17 -2.32
C SER A 175 6.94 -3.31 -0.90
N VAL A 176 7.57 -4.17 -0.10
CA VAL A 176 7.23 -4.37 1.32
C VAL A 176 8.36 -3.92 2.23
N LEU A 177 8.02 -3.17 3.28
CA LEU A 177 8.96 -2.69 4.30
C LEU A 177 8.42 -2.98 5.70
N CYS A 178 9.18 -3.73 6.49
CA CYS A 178 8.80 -4.04 7.87
C CYS A 178 9.83 -3.67 8.93
N ASN A 179 10.99 -3.15 8.52
CA ASN A 179 12.05 -2.75 9.43
C ASN A 179 12.43 -1.28 9.18
N PRO A 180 12.33 -0.40 10.18
CA PRO A 180 12.73 1.00 10.05
C PRO A 180 14.16 1.22 9.53
N SER A 181 15.09 0.31 9.83
CA SER A 181 16.47 0.41 9.34
C SER A 181 16.62 0.30 7.81
N ASP A 182 15.59 -0.13 7.09
CA ASP A 182 15.58 -0.17 5.62
C ASP A 182 15.12 1.15 4.98
N TYR A 183 14.54 2.09 5.73
CA TYR A 183 13.82 3.24 5.18
C TYR A 183 14.74 4.18 4.40
N ASP A 184 15.89 4.57 4.97
CA ASP A 184 16.85 5.47 4.32
C ASP A 184 17.35 4.92 2.99
N ARG A 185 17.61 3.60 2.96
CA ARG A 185 18.03 2.93 1.73
C ARG A 185 16.95 3.00 0.67
N VAL A 186 15.69 2.73 1.01
CA VAL A 186 14.59 2.82 0.03
C VAL A 186 14.38 4.25 -0.44
N LEU A 187 14.43 5.22 0.46
CA LEU A 187 14.33 6.64 0.11
C LEU A 187 15.41 7.06 -0.90
N SER A 188 16.65 6.60 -0.71
CA SER A 188 17.73 6.89 -1.67
C SER A 188 17.43 6.37 -3.08
N GLN A 189 16.70 5.25 -3.19
CA GLN A 189 16.28 4.67 -4.47
C GLN A 189 15.10 5.43 -5.08
N VAL A 190 14.16 5.87 -4.25
CA VAL A 190 12.99 6.68 -4.66
C VAL A 190 13.45 8.02 -5.26
N CYS A 191 14.38 8.72 -4.59
CA CYS A 191 14.87 10.03 -5.03
C CYS A 191 15.72 9.98 -6.31
N THR A 192 16.40 8.86 -6.57
CA THR A 192 17.30 8.71 -7.73
C THR A 192 16.55 8.34 -9.02
N SER A 193 15.30 7.91 -8.91
CA SER A 193 14.51 7.47 -10.06
C SER A 193 13.06 7.84 -9.87
N PHE A 194 12.67 8.99 -10.42
CA PHE A 194 11.27 9.47 -10.50
C PHE A 194 10.29 8.42 -11.08
N CYS A 195 10.80 7.33 -11.66
CA CYS A 195 10.01 6.31 -12.34
C CYS A 195 10.15 4.87 -11.82
N SER A 196 10.93 4.55 -10.78
CA SER A 196 11.09 3.13 -10.42
C SER A 196 11.53 2.84 -8.98
N ILE A 197 10.55 2.77 -8.08
CA ILE A 197 10.64 1.85 -6.91
C ILE A 197 10.76 0.38 -7.40
N ARG A 198 10.43 0.09 -8.67
CA ARG A 198 10.33 -1.26 -9.24
C ARG A 198 11.67 -1.98 -9.51
N ALA A 199 12.80 -1.26 -9.62
CA ALA A 199 13.97 -1.82 -10.30
C ALA A 199 14.95 -2.61 -9.40
N HIS A 200 15.05 -2.34 -8.09
CA HIS A 200 16.21 -2.82 -7.31
C HIS A 200 15.90 -3.58 -6.00
N GLN A 201 14.64 -3.87 -5.69
CA GLN A 201 14.31 -4.82 -4.60
C GLN A 201 14.44 -6.30 -4.99
N LYS A 202 14.73 -6.61 -6.27
CA LYS A 202 14.48 -7.92 -6.88
C LYS A 202 15.37 -9.10 -6.46
N GLU A 203 16.41 -8.95 -5.64
CA GLU A 203 17.33 -10.09 -5.43
C GLU A 203 17.61 -10.53 -3.98
N ILE A 204 17.38 -9.73 -2.93
CA ILE A 204 17.98 -10.09 -1.62
C ILE A 204 17.04 -10.00 -0.40
N TYR A 205 15.96 -9.21 -0.43
CA TYR A 205 15.23 -8.87 0.81
C TYR A 205 13.89 -9.60 1.00
N ASP A 206 13.22 -10.05 -0.07
CA ASP A 206 11.83 -10.53 0.02
C ASP A 206 11.64 -11.93 0.62
N MET A 207 12.57 -12.86 0.38
CA MET A 207 12.46 -14.23 0.92
C MET A 207 12.61 -14.26 2.45
N ARG A 208 13.32 -13.29 3.05
CA ARG A 208 13.42 -13.18 4.52
C ARG A 208 12.08 -12.78 5.15
N TYR A 209 11.24 -12.02 4.44
CA TYR A 209 9.93 -11.58 4.92
C TYR A 209 8.86 -12.66 4.80
N LEU A 210 8.94 -13.51 3.77
CA LEU A 210 8.14 -14.74 3.69
C LEU A 210 8.38 -15.69 4.87
N LEU A 211 9.60 -15.71 5.41
CA LEU A 211 10.01 -16.59 6.51
C LEU A 211 9.87 -15.97 7.92
N ARG A 212 9.86 -14.64 8.05
CA ARG A 212 9.82 -13.92 9.35
C ARG A 212 8.42 -13.57 9.89
N VAL A 213 7.36 -14.14 9.34
CA VAL A 213 5.99 -13.95 9.87
C VAL A 213 5.83 -14.51 11.29
N PHE A 214 6.75 -15.37 11.72
CA PHE A 214 6.99 -15.66 13.13
C PHE A 214 8.47 -15.38 13.42
N PRO A 215 8.82 -14.38 14.25
CA PRO A 215 10.17 -14.34 14.79
C PRO A 215 10.37 -15.57 15.69
N GLU A 216 11.52 -16.23 15.59
CA GLU A 216 11.98 -17.20 16.60
C GLU A 216 11.99 -16.59 18.01
#